data_AF-R0KXV3-F1
#
_entry.id   AF-R0KXV3-F1
#
_cell.length_a   1.000
_cell.length_b   1.000
_cell.length_c   1.000
_cell.angle_alpha   90.00
_cell.angle_beta   90.00
_cell.angle_gamma   90.00
#
_symmetry.space_group_name_H-M   'P 1'
#
loop_
_entity.id
_entity.type
_entity.pdbx_description
1 polymer ?
#
loop_
_entity_poly.entity_id
_entity_poly.type
_entity_poly.pdbx_seq_one_letter_code
_entity_poly.pdbx_strand_id
1 'polypeptide(L)' 'MMNILEFILSKDGRLYISTDVKDLFSDMEATILECGYFQKLSEEESSRDDLFEITYRKTDEALRAGVKSGHTFGAIFTKK' A
#
# COMPACT_ATOMS: atom_id res chain seq x y z
N MET A 1 20.11 0.10 -10.87
CA MET A 1 19.71 -1.31 -10.65
C MET A 1 18.22 -1.37 -10.90
N MET A 2 17.76 -2.12 -11.91
CA MET A 2 16.34 -2.15 -12.28
C MET A 2 15.55 -2.75 -11.12
N ASN A 3 14.57 -2.03 -10.60
CA ASN A 3 13.84 -2.47 -9.42
C ASN A 3 12.89 -3.60 -9.83
N ILE A 4 12.88 -4.74 -9.13
CA ILE A 4 12.13 -5.93 -9.57
C ILE A 4 10.62 -5.66 -9.74
N LEU A 5 10.08 -4.71 -8.97
CA LEU A 5 8.70 -4.25 -9.09
C LEU A 5 8.42 -3.51 -10.41
N GLU A 6 9.42 -2.82 -10.96
CA GLU A 6 9.34 -2.21 -12.29
C GLU A 6 9.17 -3.28 -13.37
N PHE A 7 9.87 -4.40 -13.23
CA PHE A 7 9.82 -5.47 -14.22
C PHE A 7 8.48 -6.24 -14.20
N ILE A 8 7.85 -6.36 -13.02
CA ILE A 8 6.67 -7.20 -12.83
C ILE A 8 5.35 -6.43 -13.06
N LEU A 9 5.29 -5.14 -12.71
CA LEU A 9 4.05 -4.35 -12.83
C LEU A 9 3.91 -3.74 -14.22
N SER A 10 2.76 -3.93 -14.87
CA SER A 10 2.40 -3.21 -16.09
C SER A 10 2.24 -1.72 -15.81
N LYS A 11 2.28 -0.90 -16.86
CA LYS A 11 1.87 0.51 -16.75
C LYS A 11 0.46 0.60 -16.12
N ASP A 12 0.25 1.57 -15.23
CA ASP A 12 -0.97 1.76 -14.44
C ASP A 12 -1.29 0.59 -13.47
N GLY A 13 -0.35 -0.34 -13.30
CA GLY A 13 -0.43 -1.40 -12.30
C GLY A 13 -0.39 -0.84 -10.88
N ARG A 14 -1.20 -1.44 -10.00
CA ARG A 14 -1.37 -0.97 -8.62
C ARG A 14 -0.57 -1.81 -7.64
N LEU A 15 0.11 -1.13 -6.72
CA LEU A 15 0.79 -1.70 -5.57
C LEU A 15 0.00 -1.33 -4.32
N TYR A 16 -0.48 -2.34 -3.61
CA TYR A 16 -1.24 -2.20 -2.37
C TYR A 16 -0.33 -2.58 -1.21
N ILE A 17 -0.23 -1.71 -0.21
CA ILE A 17 0.50 -2.02 1.02
C ILE A 17 -0.39 -1.78 2.23
N SER A 18 -0.20 -2.60 3.26
CA SER A 18 -0.86 -2.43 4.54
C SER A 18 -0.01 -3.03 5.66
N THR A 19 0.02 -2.37 6.82
CA THR A 19 0.68 -2.86 8.03
C THR A 19 0.05 -2.23 9.27
N ASP A 20 0.20 -2.86 10.43
CA ASP A 20 -0.23 -2.32 11.73
C ASP A 20 0.89 -1.54 12.45
N VAL A 21 2.08 -1.46 11.86
CA VAL A 21 3.24 -0.73 12.41
C VAL A 21 3.47 0.57 11.63
N LYS A 22 3.29 1.72 12.31
CA LYS A 22 3.39 3.05 11.70
C LYS A 22 4.77 3.37 11.11
N ASP A 23 5.84 3.01 11.84
CA ASP A 23 7.21 3.31 11.40
C ASP A 23 7.55 2.52 10.14
N LEU A 24 7.19 1.22 10.12
CA LEU A 24 7.33 0.38 8.94
C LEU A 24 6.53 0.92 7.75
N PHE A 25 5.29 1.36 7.98
CA PHE A 25 4.47 1.97 6.93
C PHE A 25 5.16 3.20 6.31
N SER A 26 5.74 4.05 7.16
CA SER A 26 6.44 5.26 6.73
C SER A 26 7.69 4.91 5.91
N ASP A 27 8.47 3.92 6.34
CA ASP A 27 9.66 3.45 5.63
C ASP A 27 9.30 2.82 4.28
N MET A 28 8.22 2.04 4.21
CA MET A 28 7.72 1.46 2.97
C MET A 28 7.30 2.55 1.99
N GLU A 29 6.52 3.54 2.44
CA GLU A 29 6.08 4.65 1.60
C GLU A 29 7.27 5.46 1.06
N ALA A 30 8.22 5.81 1.91
CA ALA A 30 9.43 6.52 1.51
C ALA A 30 10.22 5.74 0.45
N THR A 31 10.43 4.44 0.67
CA THR A 31 11.17 3.55 -0.25
C THR A 31 10.48 3.47 -1.63
N ILE A 32 9.14 3.35 -1.65
CA ILE A 32 8.36 3.26 -2.89
C ILE A 32 8.38 4.59 -3.64
N LEU A 33 8.29 5.72 -2.95
CA LEU A 33 8.33 7.04 -3.59
C LEU A 33 9.73 7.39 -4.10
N GLU A 34 10.78 7.05 -3.35
CA GLU A 34 12.18 7.31 -3.73
C GLU A 34 12.58 6.58 -5.02
N CYS A 35 12.00 5.40 -5.29
CA CYS A 35 12.31 4.70 -6.54
C CYS A 35 11.81 5.42 -7.81
N GLY A 36 10.94 6.44 -7.69
CA GLY A 36 10.53 7.34 -8.77
C GLY A 36 9.51 6.79 -9.77
N TYR A 37 9.30 5.46 -9.80
CA TYR A 37 8.39 4.78 -10.74
C TYR A 37 6.92 4.80 -10.33
N PHE A 38 6.64 5.09 -9.07
CA PHE A 38 5.30 5.04 -8.52
C PHE A 38 4.78 6.43 -8.14
N GLN A 39 3.46 6.54 -8.10
CA GLN A 39 2.72 7.68 -7.56
C GLN A 39 1.74 7.15 -6.52
N LYS A 40 1.72 7.76 -5.34
CA LYS A 40 0.72 7.49 -4.32
C LYS A 40 -0.64 8.05 -4.75
N LEU A 41 -1.69 7.27 -4.58
CA LEU A 41 -3.07 7.73 -4.77
C LEU A 41 -3.50 8.58 -3.57
N SER A 42 -4.40 9.54 -3.81
CA SER A 42 -5.01 10.29 -2.72
C SER A 42 -5.89 9.38 -1.84
N GLU A 43 -6.28 9.87 -0.66
CA GLU A 43 -7.23 9.15 0.19
C GLU A 43 -8.59 8.99 -0.51
N GLU A 44 -9.03 10.01 -1.24
CA GLU A 44 -10.27 9.95 -2.02
C GLU A 44 -10.19 8.92 -3.14
N GLU A 45 -9.08 8.86 -3.88
CA GLU A 45 -8.87 7.86 -4.93
C GLU A 45 -8.81 6.44 -4.35
N SER A 46 -8.11 6.28 -3.22
CA SER A 46 -7.97 4.99 -2.55
C SER A 46 -9.29 4.47 -1.98
N SER A 47 -10.14 5.37 -1.45
CA SER A 47 -11.46 5.02 -0.91
C SER A 47 -12.46 4.52 -1.95
N ARG A 48 -12.21 4.80 -3.24
CA ARG A 48 -13.03 4.35 -4.36
C ARG A 48 -12.55 3.01 -4.94
N ASP A 49 -11.45 2.45 -4.43
CA ASP A 49 -10.90 1.17 -4.87
C ASP A 49 -11.47 0.03 -4.00
N ASP A 50 -12.24 -0.85 -4.64
CA ASP A 50 -12.90 -1.99 -3.98
C ASP A 50 -11.90 -2.98 -3.34
N LEU A 51 -10.68 -3.08 -3.86
CA LEU A 51 -9.64 -3.98 -3.36
C LEU A 51 -8.88 -3.39 -2.17
N PHE A 52 -8.86 -2.06 -2.03
CA PHE A 52 -8.19 -1.39 -0.93
C PHE A 52 -8.78 -1.79 0.42
N GLU A 53 -10.10 -1.80 0.54
CA GLU A 53 -10.77 -2.24 1.77
C GLU A 53 -10.46 -3.72 2.09
N ILE A 54 -10.36 -4.56 1.06
CA ILE A 54 -10.09 -6.00 1.23
C ILE A 54 -8.68 -6.22 1.77
N THR A 55 -7.68 -5.56 1.18
CA THR A 55 -6.27 -5.66 1.60
C THR A 55 -6.04 -5.05 2.97
N TYR A 56 -6.73 -3.96 3.27
CA TYR A 56 -6.55 -3.18 4.49
C TYR A 56 -7.35 -3.67 5.71
N ARG A 57 -8.53 -4.29 5.51
CA ARG A 57 -9.47 -4.63 6.60
C ARG A 57 -9.96 -6.07 6.64
N LYS A 58 -9.81 -6.85 5.56
CA LYS A 58 -10.44 -8.17 5.45
C LYS A 58 -9.46 -9.34 5.47
N THR A 59 -8.17 -9.08 5.72
CA THR A 59 -7.18 -10.15 5.95
C THR A 59 -7.21 -10.61 7.41
N ASP A 60 -6.90 -11.88 7.66
CA ASP A 60 -6.79 -12.41 9.04
C ASP A 60 -5.78 -11.64 9.89
N GLU A 61 -4.77 -11.04 9.26
CA GLU A 61 -3.80 -10.16 9.88
C GLU A 61 -4.43 -8.81 10.25
N ALA A 62 -5.13 -8.15 9.33
CA ALA A 62 -5.83 -6.89 9.61
C ALA A 62 -6.94 -7.06 10.66
N LEU A 63 -7.66 -8.19 10.66
CA LEU A 63 -8.67 -8.51 11.66
C LEU A 63 -8.05 -8.70 13.05
N ARG A 64 -6.93 -9.43 13.16
CA ARG A 64 -6.23 -9.63 14.44
C ARG A 64 -5.53 -8.37 14.93
N ALA A 65 -4.91 -7.61 14.03
CA ALA A 65 -4.26 -6.34 14.32
C ALA A 65 -5.28 -5.29 14.75
N GLY A 66 -6.40 -5.15 14.02
CA GLY A 66 -7.49 -4.24 14.37
C GLY A 66 -8.08 -4.50 15.76
N VAL A 67 -8.07 -5.77 16.21
CA VAL A 67 -8.49 -6.15 17.58
C VAL A 67 -7.43 -5.83 18.65
N LYS A 68 -6.12 -5.80 18.30
CA LYS A 68 -5.02 -5.61 19.26
C LYS A 68 -4.43 -4.19 19.31
N SER A 69 -4.25 -3.54 18.17
CA SER A 69 -3.63 -2.20 18.04
C SER A 69 -4.65 -1.09 17.82
N GLY A 70 -5.87 -1.42 17.35
CA GLY A 70 -6.92 -0.46 17.00
C GLY A 70 -6.65 0.33 15.72
N HIS A 71 -5.47 0.19 15.11
CA HIS A 71 -5.05 0.96 13.93
C HIS A 71 -4.27 0.09 12.95
N THR A 72 -4.72 0.09 11.70
CA THR A 72 -3.97 -0.37 10.53
C THR A 72 -3.63 0.85 9.67
N PHE A 73 -2.51 0.81 8.97
CA PHE A 73 -2.10 1.81 7.97
C PHE A 73 -2.08 1.16 6.59
N GLY A 74 -2.50 1.89 5.56
CA GLY A 74 -2.58 1.37 4.19
C GLY A 74 -2.48 2.47 3.15
N ALA A 75 -1.91 2.14 1.99
CA ALA A 75 -1.83 3.03 0.83
C ALA A 75 -1.84 2.24 -0.48
N ILE A 76 -2.26 2.92 -1.55
CA ILE A 76 -2.19 2.43 -2.92
C ILE A 76 -1.22 3.30 -3.71
N PHE A 77 -0.39 2.66 -4.52
CA PHE A 77 0.49 3.33 -5.47
C PHE A 77 0.20 2.83 -6.87
N THR A 78 0.24 3.72 -7.86
CA THR A 78 0.15 3.38 -9.28
C THR A 78 1.51 3.51 -9.95
N LYS A 79 1.84 2.58 -10.86
CA LYS A 79 3.04 2.67 -11.69
C LYS A 79 2.81 3.67 -12.83
N LYS A 80 3.77 4.59 -13.01
CA LYS A 80 3.80 5.59 -14.09
C LYS A 80 4.02 4.96 -15.46
#